data_AF-A0A944GH10-F1
#
_entry.id   AF-A0A944GH10-F1
#
_cell.length_a   1.000
_cell.length_b   1.000
_cell.length_c   1.000
_cell.angle_alpha   90.00
_cell.angle_beta   90.00
_cell.angle_gamma   90.00
#
_symmetry.space_group_name_H-M   'P 1'
#
loop_
_entity.id
_entity.type
_entity.pdbx_description
1 polymer ?
#
loop_
_entity_poly.entity_id
_entity_poly.type
_entity_poly.pdbx_seq_one_letter_code
_entity_poly.pdbx_strand_id
1 'polypeptide(L)'
;DGGNDEDDEDEDDEPLPDGVERDIKPAHLDAAKLTFIGEGDSVNLIMKHRLNLCDAPEDFILNTGSIRLIEHINKLATPKTHIFLIEFGEDIKYPVLTLEDGQINYSQHFGVLKQVAQKLGYTAESHYWMEEIGIVRDMEMFATTRSQFKAMRQMLVDHGVELERRAYRREEFEQLLERAGRTSVVEVNYEHAEDRISGLVPHAYKVLHMYHEEEVGTDIGGLEI
;
A
#
# COMPACT_ATOMS: atom_id res chain seq x y z
N ASP A 1 -19.42 -51.01 13.66
CA ASP A 1 -20.63 -50.31 13.16
C ASP A 1 -21.26 -49.59 14.32
N GLY A 2 -21.15 -48.29 14.50
CA GLY A 2 -21.01 -47.22 13.51
C GLY A 2 -22.19 -46.28 13.72
N GLY A 3 -21.93 -45.01 14.02
CA GLY A 3 -22.94 -43.99 14.28
C GLY A 3 -22.44 -42.93 15.24
N ASN A 4 -21.50 -42.12 14.74
CA ASN A 4 -21.08 -40.86 15.33
C ASN A 4 -22.11 -39.83 14.80
N ASP A 5 -22.93 -39.25 15.67
CA ASP A 5 -23.75 -38.10 15.30
C ASP A 5 -22.83 -36.88 15.34
N GLU A 6 -22.46 -36.41 14.15
CA GLU A 6 -21.79 -35.14 13.90
C GLU A 6 -22.85 -34.03 14.02
N ASP A 7 -22.84 -33.31 15.14
CA ASP A 7 -23.45 -31.98 15.23
C ASP A 7 -22.44 -30.98 14.61
N ASP A 8 -22.48 -30.86 13.29
CA ASP A 8 -21.88 -29.76 12.54
C ASP A 8 -22.92 -28.63 12.36
N GLU A 9 -22.38 -27.41 12.25
CA GLU A 9 -23.00 -26.19 11.74
C GLU A 9 -23.81 -25.34 12.75
N ASP A 10 -23.12 -24.35 13.34
CA ASP A 10 -23.39 -22.93 13.11
C ASP A 10 -22.62 -22.09 14.15
N GLU A 11 -21.29 -22.03 14.04
CA GLU A 11 -20.56 -20.90 14.60
C GLU A 11 -20.64 -19.77 13.57
N ASP A 12 -21.48 -18.78 13.89
CA ASP A 12 -21.54 -17.49 13.22
C ASP A 12 -20.13 -16.86 13.16
N ASP A 13 -19.41 -17.13 12.06
CA ASP A 13 -18.22 -16.39 11.67
C ASP A 13 -18.66 -14.96 11.28
N GLU A 14 -18.88 -14.11 12.29
CA GLU A 14 -18.97 -12.68 12.06
C GLU A 14 -17.69 -12.23 11.34
N PRO A 15 -17.79 -11.60 10.15
CA PRO A 15 -16.61 -11.12 9.45
C PRO A 15 -15.93 -10.05 10.29
N LEU A 16 -14.68 -10.32 10.69
CA LEU A 16 -13.87 -9.42 11.48
C LEU A 16 -13.66 -8.08 10.74
N PRO A 17 -13.62 -6.95 11.45
CA PRO A 17 -13.38 -5.64 10.83
C PRO A 17 -11.99 -5.56 10.20
N ASP A 18 -11.92 -5.00 8.99
CA ASP A 18 -10.66 -4.73 8.28
C ASP A 18 -9.76 -3.79 9.10
N GLY A 19 -8.54 -4.21 9.41
CA GLY A 19 -7.52 -3.38 10.07
C GLY A 19 -7.23 -3.70 11.54
N VAL A 20 -7.56 -4.90 12.03
CA VAL A 20 -7.18 -5.34 13.39
C VAL A 20 -5.76 -5.91 13.39
N GLU A 21 -4.81 -5.20 13.98
CA GLU A 21 -3.53 -5.75 14.41
C GLU A 21 -3.78 -6.81 15.50
N ARG A 22 -3.21 -8.02 15.34
CA ARG A 22 -3.25 -9.06 16.37
C ARG A 22 -1.86 -9.24 16.99
N ASP A 23 -1.77 -9.03 18.30
CA ASP A 23 -0.63 -9.46 19.11
C ASP A 23 -0.65 -10.99 19.26
N ILE A 24 0.19 -11.69 18.51
CA ILE A 24 0.44 -13.12 18.71
C ILE A 24 1.60 -13.25 19.71
N LYS A 25 1.35 -13.84 20.88
CA LYS A 25 2.41 -14.13 21.87
C LYS A 25 3.18 -15.39 21.47
N PRO A 26 4.52 -15.36 21.31
CA PRO A 26 5.29 -16.56 21.03
C PRO A 26 5.42 -17.43 22.28
N ALA A 27 5.07 -18.72 22.16
CA ALA A 27 5.39 -19.71 23.16
C ALA A 27 6.83 -20.23 22.95
N HIS A 28 7.67 -19.94 23.95
CA HIS A 28 8.96 -20.58 24.28
C HIS A 28 10.02 -20.73 23.18
N LEU A 29 11.00 -19.83 23.17
CA LEU A 29 12.31 -20.06 22.55
C LEU A 29 13.46 -19.73 23.50
N ASP A 30 14.44 -20.65 23.48
CA ASP A 30 15.61 -20.76 24.33
C ASP A 30 16.65 -19.67 23.97
N ALA A 31 17.16 -18.96 24.98
CA ALA A 31 17.91 -17.71 24.87
C ALA A 31 19.35 -17.85 24.30
N ALA A 32 19.66 -18.94 23.59
CA ALA A 32 20.99 -19.26 23.08
C ALA A 32 21.13 -19.23 21.54
N LYS A 33 20.12 -18.79 20.79
CA LYS A 33 20.17 -18.67 19.32
C LYS A 33 20.10 -17.22 18.83
N LEU A 34 21.13 -16.43 19.13
CA LEU A 34 21.37 -15.10 18.53
C LEU A 34 21.94 -15.20 17.10
N THR A 35 21.33 -16.03 16.25
CA THR A 35 21.66 -16.17 14.82
C THR A 35 20.35 -16.15 14.06
N PHE A 36 20.14 -15.11 13.26
CA PHE A 36 19.05 -14.99 12.28
C PHE A 36 18.82 -16.34 11.57
N ILE A 37 17.66 -16.95 11.79
CA ILE A 37 17.20 -18.17 11.10
C ILE A 37 16.25 -17.71 9.98
N GLY A 38 16.80 -17.12 8.93
CA GLY A 38 16.04 -16.94 7.69
C GLY A 38 15.98 -18.25 6.91
N GLU A 39 14.80 -18.67 6.45
CA GLU A 39 14.68 -19.81 5.54
C GLU A 39 14.66 -19.36 4.06
N GLY A 40 15.42 -20.06 3.22
CA GLY A 40 15.29 -20.00 1.76
C GLY A 40 15.77 -18.71 1.08
N ASP A 41 14.94 -18.19 0.17
CA ASP A 41 15.27 -17.12 -0.80
C ASP A 41 15.54 -15.74 -0.19
N SER A 42 15.02 -15.48 1.02
CA SER A 42 15.17 -14.20 1.73
C SER A 42 16.62 -13.91 2.10
N VAL A 43 17.33 -14.91 2.63
CA VAL A 43 18.75 -14.83 3.01
C VAL A 43 19.62 -14.43 1.82
N ASN A 44 19.38 -15.04 0.66
CA ASN A 44 20.11 -14.76 -0.56
C ASN A 44 19.93 -13.31 -1.00
N LEU A 45 18.71 -12.78 -0.94
CA LEU A 45 18.42 -11.38 -1.29
C LEU A 45 19.04 -10.39 -0.30
N ILE A 46 18.98 -10.69 1.00
CA ILE A 46 19.61 -9.89 2.05
C ILE A 46 21.11 -9.77 1.81
N MET A 47 21.78 -10.90 1.55
CA MET A 47 23.23 -10.92 1.32
C MET A 47 23.62 -10.27 -0.01
N LYS A 48 22.86 -10.52 -1.08
CA LYS A 48 23.08 -9.96 -2.42
C LYS A 48 23.06 -8.44 -2.40
N HIS A 49 22.06 -7.84 -1.74
CA HIS A 49 21.91 -6.39 -1.66
C HIS A 49 22.58 -5.78 -0.43
N ARG A 50 23.12 -6.60 0.47
CA ARG A 50 23.71 -6.17 1.75
C ARG A 50 22.73 -5.27 2.51
N LEU A 51 21.50 -5.75 2.68
CA LEU A 51 20.44 -5.01 3.37
C LEU A 51 20.84 -4.79 4.83
N ASN A 52 20.75 -3.54 5.28
CA ASN A 52 20.89 -3.19 6.68
C ASN A 52 19.52 -3.38 7.37
N LEU A 53 19.49 -4.35 8.28
CA LEU A 53 18.30 -4.77 9.03
C LEU A 53 18.57 -4.71 10.55
N CYS A 54 19.47 -3.83 11.00
CA CYS A 54 19.81 -3.69 12.42
C CYS A 54 18.63 -3.21 13.28
N ASP A 55 17.61 -2.62 12.67
CA ASP A 55 16.37 -2.18 13.30
C ASP A 55 15.23 -3.20 13.18
N ALA A 56 15.48 -4.36 12.56
CA ALA A 56 14.49 -5.42 12.43
C ALA A 56 14.16 -6.04 13.80
N PRO A 57 12.87 -6.35 14.06
CA PRO A 57 12.48 -7.25 15.14
C PRO A 57 13.14 -8.64 15.01
N GLU A 58 13.08 -9.44 16.07
CA GLU A 58 13.59 -10.82 16.05
C GLU A 58 12.92 -11.66 14.95
N ASP A 59 11.60 -11.56 14.85
CA ASP A 59 10.79 -12.15 13.79
C ASP A 59 10.12 -11.04 12.96
N PHE A 60 10.32 -11.07 11.65
CA PHE A 60 9.71 -10.11 10.73
C PHE A 60 9.47 -10.73 9.35
N ILE A 61 8.58 -10.11 8.59
CA ILE A 61 8.28 -10.50 7.21
C ILE A 61 9.12 -9.68 6.24
N LEU A 62 9.64 -10.33 5.20
CA LEU A 62 10.35 -9.66 4.10
C LEU A 62 9.65 -9.96 2.77
N ASN A 63 9.17 -8.92 2.09
CA ASN A 63 8.52 -9.04 0.79
C ASN A 63 9.55 -9.28 -0.33
N THR A 64 10.00 -10.53 -0.47
CA THR A 64 10.99 -10.94 -1.48
C THR A 64 10.50 -10.74 -2.92
N GLY A 65 9.19 -10.82 -3.15
CA GLY A 65 8.55 -10.53 -4.45
C GLY A 65 8.81 -9.09 -4.93
N SER A 66 8.64 -8.10 -4.04
CA SER A 66 8.87 -6.68 -4.35
C SER A 66 10.34 -6.41 -4.67
N ILE A 67 11.27 -7.06 -3.97
CA ILE A 67 12.71 -6.97 -4.26
C ILE A 67 13.00 -7.52 -5.66
N ARG A 68 12.45 -8.70 -5.99
CA ARG A 68 12.62 -9.32 -7.31
C ARG A 68 12.01 -8.51 -8.44
N LEU A 69 10.89 -7.84 -8.19
CA LEU A 69 10.28 -6.93 -9.13
C LEU A 69 11.24 -5.78 -9.47
N ILE A 70 11.84 -5.13 -8.47
CA ILE A 70 12.84 -4.06 -8.69
C ILE A 70 14.04 -4.61 -9.49
N GLU A 71 14.55 -5.79 -9.15
CA GLU A 71 15.63 -6.43 -9.92
C GLU A 71 15.26 -6.70 -11.38
N HIS A 72 14.00 -7.07 -11.63
CA HIS A 72 13.50 -7.34 -12.97
C HIS A 72 13.36 -6.03 -13.77
N ILE A 73 12.77 -4.99 -13.17
CA ILE A 73 12.65 -3.67 -13.79
C ILE A 73 14.03 -3.12 -14.13
N ASN A 74 15.02 -3.28 -13.24
CA ASN A 74 16.38 -2.83 -13.48
C ASN A 74 17.03 -3.42 -14.74
N LYS A 75 16.67 -4.66 -15.12
CA LYS A 75 17.20 -5.28 -16.36
C LYS A 75 16.63 -4.64 -17.63
N LEU A 76 15.50 -3.95 -17.52
CA LEU A 76 14.77 -3.33 -18.62
C LEU A 76 14.95 -1.80 -18.63
N ALA A 77 15.36 -1.22 -17.50
CA ALA A 77 15.53 0.21 -17.35
C ALA A 77 16.70 0.75 -18.17
N THR A 78 16.53 1.97 -18.64
CA THR A 78 17.59 2.80 -19.22
C THR A 78 17.98 3.88 -18.21
N PRO A 79 19.11 4.58 -18.40
CA PRO A 79 19.48 5.71 -17.52
C PRO A 79 18.41 6.81 -17.41
N LYS A 80 17.50 6.92 -18.39
CA LYS A 80 16.40 7.90 -18.39
C LYS A 80 15.08 7.36 -17.83
N THR A 81 15.08 6.14 -17.33
CA THR A 81 13.86 5.50 -16.84
C THR A 81 13.54 5.98 -15.43
N HIS A 82 12.34 6.52 -15.26
CA HIS A 82 11.74 6.80 -13.96
C HIS A 82 10.77 5.68 -13.62
N ILE A 83 10.80 5.20 -12.38
CA ILE A 83 9.97 4.10 -11.90
C ILE A 83 9.20 4.59 -10.69
N PHE A 84 7.88 4.41 -10.73
CA PHE A 84 6.98 4.74 -9.63
C PHE A 84 6.28 3.46 -9.19
N LEU A 85 6.49 3.05 -7.94
CA LEU A 85 5.78 1.93 -7.32
C LEU A 85 4.87 2.48 -6.22
N ILE A 86 3.56 2.30 -6.36
CA ILE A 86 2.56 2.81 -5.42
C ILE A 86 1.96 1.63 -4.68
N GLU A 87 2.15 1.58 -3.37
CA GLU A 87 1.71 0.45 -2.54
C GLU A 87 1.36 0.91 -1.12
N PHE A 88 0.57 0.11 -0.41
CA PHE A 88 0.33 0.28 1.02
C PHE A 88 1.59 -0.09 1.82
N GLY A 89 2.06 0.79 2.70
CA GLY A 89 3.23 0.49 3.51
C GLY A 89 3.94 1.70 4.12
N GLU A 90 5.10 1.42 4.71
CA GLU A 90 5.82 2.39 5.54
C GLU A 90 7.33 2.40 5.30
N ASP A 91 7.96 3.51 5.66
CA ASP A 91 9.41 3.67 5.53
C ASP A 91 10.19 2.94 6.61
N ILE A 92 9.63 2.84 7.81
CA ILE A 92 10.29 2.37 9.03
C ILE A 92 9.64 1.10 9.57
N LYS A 93 8.30 0.97 9.47
CA LYS A 93 7.61 -0.21 9.98
C LYS A 93 7.82 -1.38 9.04
N TYR A 94 8.13 -2.53 9.63
CA TYR A 94 8.21 -3.80 8.91
C TYR A 94 6.80 -4.26 8.46
N PRO A 95 6.73 -5.12 7.42
CA PRO A 95 5.47 -5.57 6.84
C PRO A 95 4.51 -6.16 7.88
N VAL A 96 3.27 -5.67 7.87
CA VAL A 96 2.16 -6.21 8.65
C VAL A 96 1.15 -6.88 7.72
N LEU A 97 0.42 -7.86 8.25
CA LEU A 97 -0.64 -8.53 7.51
C LEU A 97 -1.79 -7.57 7.24
N THR A 98 -2.27 -7.54 6.00
CA THR A 98 -3.41 -6.74 5.56
C THR A 98 -4.45 -7.65 4.92
N LEU A 99 -5.71 -7.26 5.03
CA LEU A 99 -6.83 -7.90 4.33
C LEU A 99 -7.37 -6.89 3.31
N GLU A 100 -7.26 -7.23 2.04
CA GLU A 100 -7.75 -6.39 0.94
C GLU A 100 -8.65 -7.23 0.03
N ASP A 101 -9.91 -6.82 -0.12
CA ASP A 101 -10.93 -7.54 -0.91
C ASP A 101 -11.01 -9.05 -0.59
N GLY A 102 -10.75 -9.44 0.68
CA GLY A 102 -10.78 -10.82 1.17
C GLY A 102 -9.50 -11.64 0.92
N GLN A 103 -8.45 -11.01 0.39
CA GLN A 103 -7.14 -11.62 0.20
C GLN A 103 -6.17 -11.18 1.28
N ILE A 104 -5.31 -12.12 1.72
CA ILE A 104 -4.24 -11.85 2.66
C ILE A 104 -3.07 -11.25 1.88
N ASN A 105 -2.72 -10.02 2.23
CA ASN A 105 -1.57 -9.28 1.72
C ASN A 105 -0.64 -8.88 2.87
N TYR A 106 0.53 -8.34 2.53
CA TYR A 106 1.46 -7.75 3.49
C TYR A 106 1.87 -6.36 3.03
N SER A 107 1.92 -5.41 3.95
CA SER A 107 2.36 -4.04 3.67
C SER A 107 3.81 -4.00 3.19
N GLN A 108 4.18 -2.99 2.41
CA GLN A 108 5.54 -2.80 1.96
C GLN A 108 6.40 -2.09 3.00
N HIS A 109 7.69 -2.45 3.06
CA HIS A 109 8.70 -1.69 3.78
C HIS A 109 9.54 -0.91 2.78
N PHE A 110 9.19 0.37 2.58
CA PHE A 110 9.82 1.25 1.59
C PHE A 110 11.28 1.56 1.91
N GLY A 111 11.68 1.57 3.19
CA GLY A 111 13.07 1.64 3.61
C GLY A 111 13.93 0.53 3.00
N VAL A 112 13.46 -0.73 3.05
CA VAL A 112 14.16 -1.86 2.43
C VAL A 112 14.20 -1.73 0.91
N LEU A 113 13.10 -1.35 0.27
CA LEU A 113 13.06 -1.18 -1.19
C LEU A 113 13.98 -0.06 -1.67
N LYS A 114 14.08 1.06 -0.94
CA LYS A 114 15.05 2.13 -1.19
C LYS A 114 16.48 1.62 -1.09
N GLN A 115 16.81 0.82 -0.07
CA GLN A 115 18.14 0.21 0.03
C GLN A 115 18.45 -0.66 -1.19
N VAL A 116 17.52 -1.52 -1.63
CA VAL A 116 17.70 -2.33 -2.85
C VAL A 116 17.92 -1.46 -4.08
N ALA A 117 17.08 -0.45 -4.28
CA ALA A 117 17.19 0.48 -5.41
C ALA A 117 18.56 1.19 -5.44
N GLN A 118 19.02 1.68 -4.30
CA GLN A 118 20.33 2.32 -4.16
C GLN A 118 21.48 1.36 -4.49
N LYS A 119 21.37 0.09 -4.12
CA LYS A 119 22.38 -0.93 -4.46
C LYS A 119 22.42 -1.27 -5.94
N LEU A 120 21.32 -1.01 -6.65
CA LEU A 120 21.22 -1.14 -8.10
C LEU A 120 21.59 0.16 -8.84
N GLY A 121 21.98 1.23 -8.12
CA GLY A 121 22.47 2.47 -8.70
C GLY A 121 21.40 3.55 -8.92
N TYR A 122 20.21 3.40 -8.36
CA TYR A 122 19.16 4.43 -8.39
C TYR A 122 19.29 5.40 -7.22
N THR A 123 18.94 6.66 -7.45
CA THR A 123 18.37 7.53 -6.41
C THR A 123 16.95 7.06 -6.14
N ALA A 124 16.58 6.97 -4.86
CA ALA A 124 15.30 6.40 -4.44
C ALA A 124 14.69 7.19 -3.28
N GLU A 125 13.47 7.66 -3.49
CA GLU A 125 12.71 8.48 -2.56
C GLU A 125 11.32 7.89 -2.35
N SER A 126 10.73 8.15 -1.18
CA SER A 126 9.35 7.74 -0.90
C SER A 126 8.55 8.92 -0.37
N HIS A 127 7.37 9.09 -0.93
CA HIS A 127 6.45 10.18 -0.62
C HIS A 127 5.05 9.62 -0.35
N TYR A 128 4.19 10.37 0.33
CA TYR A 128 2.79 9.97 0.45
C TYR A 128 2.11 10.12 -0.90
N TRP A 129 1.39 9.08 -1.33
CA TRP A 129 0.73 9.09 -2.63
C TRP A 129 -0.25 10.26 -2.77
N MET A 130 -1.00 10.57 -1.69
CA MET A 130 -1.93 11.69 -1.68
C MET A 130 -1.25 13.03 -1.99
N GLU A 131 -0.03 13.25 -1.49
CA GLU A 131 0.73 14.48 -1.70
C GLU A 131 1.19 14.58 -3.17
N GLU A 132 1.63 13.46 -3.76
CA GLU A 132 2.06 13.38 -5.16
C GLU A 132 0.94 13.74 -6.16
N ILE A 133 -0.31 13.38 -5.85
CA ILE A 133 -1.48 13.71 -6.68
C ILE A 133 -2.18 15.01 -6.29
N GLY A 134 -1.61 15.79 -5.37
CA GLY A 134 -2.14 17.09 -4.95
C GLY A 134 -3.38 17.02 -4.06
N ILE A 135 -3.61 15.89 -3.38
CA ILE A 135 -4.62 15.78 -2.32
C ILE A 135 -3.99 16.29 -1.02
N VAL A 136 -4.54 17.39 -0.49
CA VAL A 136 -4.18 17.93 0.82
C VAL A 136 -4.93 17.22 1.93
N ARG A 137 -4.32 17.12 3.11
CA ARG A 137 -4.81 16.30 4.24
C ARG A 137 -6.20 16.71 4.72
N ASP A 138 -6.48 18.01 4.76
CA ASP A 138 -7.73 18.62 5.21
C ASP A 138 -8.81 18.73 4.11
N MET A 139 -8.56 18.21 2.91
CA MET A 139 -9.54 18.20 1.82
C MET A 139 -10.75 17.36 2.20
N GLU A 140 -11.96 17.94 2.14
CA GLU A 140 -13.20 17.19 2.35
C GLU A 140 -13.49 16.24 1.18
N MET A 141 -13.66 14.97 1.51
CA MET A 141 -13.83 13.87 0.56
C MET A 141 -15.08 13.08 0.92
N PHE A 142 -15.74 12.53 -0.10
CA PHE A 142 -16.92 11.69 0.10
C PHE A 142 -16.56 10.43 0.92
N ALA A 143 -17.17 10.33 2.09
CA ALA A 143 -16.98 9.25 3.04
C ALA A 143 -18.23 8.37 3.07
N THR A 144 -18.01 7.06 2.97
CA THR A 144 -19.10 6.10 2.87
C THR A 144 -18.65 4.72 3.33
N THR A 145 -19.58 3.98 3.92
CA THR A 145 -19.43 2.54 4.12
C THR A 145 -19.62 1.78 2.79
N ARG A 146 -19.25 0.50 2.75
CA ARG A 146 -19.46 -0.37 1.58
C ARG A 146 -20.94 -0.48 1.19
N SER A 147 -21.84 -0.58 2.17
CA SER A 147 -23.28 -0.68 1.95
C SER A 147 -23.87 0.63 1.42
N GLN A 148 -23.49 1.77 2.02
CA GLN A 148 -23.89 3.09 1.53
C GLN A 148 -23.36 3.33 0.11
N PHE A 149 -22.12 2.95 -0.21
CA PHE A 149 -21.55 3.13 -1.55
C PHE A 149 -22.34 2.35 -2.61
N LYS A 150 -22.73 1.10 -2.30
CA LYS A 150 -23.58 0.28 -3.18
C LYS A 150 -24.96 0.93 -3.38
N ALA A 151 -25.59 1.40 -2.32
CA ALA A 151 -26.90 2.07 -2.39
C ALA A 151 -26.83 3.36 -3.22
N MET A 152 -25.81 4.19 -2.99
CA MET A 152 -25.57 5.44 -3.72
C MET A 152 -25.30 5.18 -5.20
N ARG A 153 -24.47 4.18 -5.51
CA ARG A 153 -24.23 3.76 -6.90
C ARG A 153 -25.53 3.36 -7.60
N GLN A 154 -26.35 2.53 -6.97
CA GLN A 154 -27.63 2.11 -7.57
C GLN A 154 -28.56 3.31 -7.80
N MET A 155 -28.70 4.17 -6.79
CA MET A 155 -29.53 5.38 -6.88
C MET A 155 -29.09 6.30 -8.03
N LEU A 156 -27.79 6.52 -8.20
CA LEU A 156 -27.26 7.34 -9.30
C LEU A 156 -27.49 6.67 -10.66
N VAL A 157 -27.31 5.35 -10.75
CA VAL A 157 -27.54 4.58 -11.99
C VAL A 157 -29.00 4.65 -12.43
N ASP A 158 -29.96 4.62 -11.50
CA ASP A 158 -31.39 4.77 -11.81
C ASP A 158 -31.71 6.14 -12.45
N HIS A 159 -30.81 7.11 -12.34
CA HIS A 159 -30.90 8.45 -12.96
C HIS A 159 -29.88 8.65 -14.08
N GLY A 160 -29.26 7.58 -14.59
CA GLY A 160 -28.31 7.63 -15.70
C GLY A 160 -26.93 8.23 -15.34
N VAL A 161 -26.58 8.27 -14.06
CA VAL A 161 -25.27 8.75 -13.57
C VAL A 161 -24.47 7.60 -13.00
N GLU A 162 -23.19 7.52 -13.37
CA GLU A 162 -22.28 6.48 -12.88
C GLU A 162 -21.49 6.96 -11.66
N LEU A 163 -21.34 6.07 -10.66
CA LEU A 163 -20.45 6.24 -9.51
C LEU A 163 -19.31 5.22 -9.57
N GLU A 164 -18.19 5.64 -10.16
CA GLU A 164 -16.95 4.85 -10.23
C GLU A 164 -16.38 4.58 -8.83
N ARG A 165 -15.67 3.45 -8.64
CA ARG A 165 -14.98 3.14 -7.36
C ARG A 165 -13.66 3.91 -7.30
N ARG A 166 -13.74 5.20 -6.98
CA ARG A 166 -12.60 6.09 -6.72
C ARG A 166 -12.93 7.06 -5.60
N ALA A 167 -11.92 7.78 -5.13
CA ALA A 167 -12.10 8.88 -4.22
C ALA A 167 -12.77 10.07 -4.95
N TYR A 168 -13.69 10.75 -4.29
CA TYR A 168 -14.35 11.96 -4.78
C TYR A 168 -14.14 13.09 -3.79
N ARG A 169 -13.75 14.25 -4.30
CA ARG A 169 -13.90 15.50 -3.54
C ARG A 169 -15.36 15.80 -3.33
N ARG A 170 -15.67 16.56 -2.28
CA ARG A 170 -17.04 17.00 -2.00
C ARG A 170 -17.73 17.59 -3.24
N GLU A 171 -17.09 18.53 -3.93
CA GLU A 171 -17.68 19.21 -5.07
C GLU A 171 -17.90 18.26 -6.26
N GLU A 172 -17.01 17.28 -6.45
CA GLU A 172 -17.14 16.28 -7.51
C GLU A 172 -18.35 15.37 -7.26
N PHE A 173 -18.56 14.98 -6.00
CA PHE A 173 -19.70 14.14 -5.63
C PHE A 173 -21.02 14.91 -5.69
N GLU A 174 -21.04 16.16 -5.23
CA GLU A 174 -22.22 17.03 -5.32
C GLU A 174 -22.63 17.27 -6.78
N GLN A 175 -21.67 17.42 -7.70
CA GLN A 175 -21.97 17.50 -9.14
C GLN A 175 -22.61 16.21 -9.69
N LEU A 176 -22.25 15.03 -9.17
CA LEU A 176 -22.92 13.78 -9.55
C LEU A 176 -24.37 13.76 -9.06
N LEU A 177 -24.63 14.24 -7.85
CA LEU A 177 -25.99 14.37 -7.32
C LEU A 177 -26.82 15.33 -8.16
N GLU A 178 -26.27 16.49 -8.51
CA GLU A 178 -26.95 17.49 -9.35
C GLU A 178 -27.30 16.91 -10.73
N ARG A 179 -26.37 16.18 -11.36
CA ARG A 179 -26.61 15.49 -12.64
C ARG A 179 -27.71 14.43 -12.52
N ALA A 180 -27.87 13.80 -11.37
CA ALA A 180 -28.96 12.88 -11.09
C ALA A 180 -30.28 13.58 -10.71
N GLY A 181 -30.33 14.91 -10.76
CA GLY A 181 -31.50 15.71 -10.39
C GLY A 181 -31.76 15.71 -8.88
N ARG A 182 -30.72 15.51 -8.06
CA ARG A 182 -30.80 15.45 -6.59
C ARG A 182 -30.04 16.63 -5.98
N THR A 183 -30.70 17.36 -5.10
CA THR A 183 -30.10 18.49 -4.37
C THR A 183 -29.53 18.09 -3.00
N SER A 184 -29.96 16.93 -2.48
CA SER A 184 -29.49 16.39 -1.21
C SER A 184 -29.83 14.90 -1.13
N VAL A 185 -28.95 14.13 -0.50
CA VAL A 185 -29.24 12.77 -0.07
C VAL A 185 -29.02 12.72 1.44
N VAL A 186 -29.92 12.02 2.15
CA VAL A 186 -29.83 11.86 3.60
C VAL A 186 -28.57 11.05 3.92
N GLU A 187 -27.85 11.44 4.98
CA GLU A 187 -26.66 10.71 5.48
C GLU A 187 -25.46 10.66 4.52
N VAL A 188 -25.28 11.67 3.66
CA VAL A 188 -24.00 11.87 2.97
C VAL A 188 -22.99 12.42 3.97
N ASN A 189 -21.90 11.70 4.17
CA ASN A 189 -20.80 12.11 5.05
C ASN A 189 -19.61 12.58 4.21
N TYR A 190 -18.91 13.58 4.75
CA TYR A 190 -17.63 14.05 4.25
C TYR A 190 -16.64 13.99 5.39
N GLU A 191 -15.47 13.45 5.10
CA GLU A 191 -14.34 13.36 6.05
C GLU A 191 -13.10 13.95 5.37
N HIS A 192 -12.08 14.27 6.15
CA HIS A 192 -10.83 14.75 5.60
C HIS A 192 -10.10 13.62 4.83
N ALA A 193 -9.32 13.99 3.82
CA ALA A 193 -8.55 13.03 3.02
C ALA A 193 -7.49 12.26 3.83
N GLU A 194 -7.07 12.81 4.97
CA GLU A 194 -6.24 12.13 5.95
C GLU A 194 -6.99 11.01 6.68
N ASP A 195 -8.32 10.99 6.68
CA ASP A 195 -9.12 9.94 7.31
C ASP A 195 -9.52 8.85 6.29
N ARG A 196 -10.29 7.86 6.76
CA ARG A 196 -10.81 6.79 5.90
C ARG A 196 -11.94 7.33 5.02
N ILE A 197 -11.71 7.36 3.71
CA ILE A 197 -12.66 7.89 2.72
C ILE A 197 -13.07 6.81 1.72
N SER A 198 -14.37 6.61 1.50
CA SER A 198 -14.88 5.60 0.57
C SER A 198 -14.26 4.19 0.75
N GLY A 199 -13.95 3.81 1.99
CA GLY A 199 -13.27 2.54 2.34
C GLY A 199 -11.76 2.51 2.09
N LEU A 200 -11.18 3.57 1.53
CA LEU A 200 -9.75 3.75 1.30
C LEU A 200 -9.09 4.50 2.46
N VAL A 201 -7.79 4.31 2.63
CA VAL A 201 -6.97 5.04 3.60
C VAL A 201 -5.82 5.71 2.84
N PRO A 202 -6.05 6.87 2.19
CA PRO A 202 -5.10 7.45 1.23
C PRO A 202 -3.72 7.73 1.83
N HIS A 203 -3.67 8.17 3.09
CA HIS A 203 -2.43 8.47 3.79
C HIS A 203 -1.54 7.24 4.03
N ALA A 204 -2.08 6.02 3.89
CA ALA A 204 -1.33 4.79 4.11
C ALA A 204 -0.67 4.25 2.83
N TYR A 205 -0.93 4.87 1.68
CA TYR A 205 -0.25 4.57 0.42
C TYR A 205 0.96 5.48 0.24
N LYS A 206 2.09 4.87 -0.10
CA LYS A 206 3.32 5.58 -0.47
C LYS A 206 3.67 5.29 -1.91
N VAL A 207 4.33 6.26 -2.53
CA VAL A 207 5.00 6.09 -3.81
C VAL A 207 6.49 5.96 -3.58
N LEU A 208 7.11 4.90 -4.09
CA LEU A 208 8.55 4.79 -4.25
C LEU A 208 8.89 5.31 -5.64
N HIS A 209 9.64 6.42 -5.70
CA HIS A 209 10.19 6.95 -6.94
C HIS A 209 11.67 6.58 -7.04
N MET A 210 12.02 5.84 -8.09
CA MET A 210 13.40 5.45 -8.42
C MET A 210 13.80 6.08 -9.76
N TYR A 211 14.99 6.67 -9.80
CA TYR A 211 15.55 7.31 -10.99
C TYR A 211 17.08 7.30 -10.93
N HIS A 212 17.75 7.46 -12.06
CA HIS A 212 19.18 7.79 -12.06
C HIS A 212 19.33 9.30 -12.09
N GLU A 213 20.17 9.85 -11.23
CA GLU A 213 20.60 11.24 -11.39
C GLU A 213 21.33 11.38 -12.72
N GLU A 214 20.94 12.37 -13.53
CA GLU A 214 21.72 12.71 -14.71
C GLU A 214 23.11 13.17 -14.24
N GLU A 215 24.18 12.53 -14.73
CA GLU A 215 25.51 13.12 -14.60
C GLU A 215 25.44 14.50 -15.26
N VAL A 216 25.50 15.57 -14.43
CA VAL A 216 25.72 16.92 -14.93
C VAL A 216 27.11 16.89 -15.55
N GLY A 217 27.16 16.66 -16.86
CA GLY A 217 28.37 16.77 -17.64
C GLY A 217 28.90 18.19 -17.48
N THR A 218 29.92 18.37 -16.64
CA THR A 218 30.80 19.52 -16.74
C THR A 218 31.51 19.42 -18.07
N ASP A 219 30.87 19.98 -19.11
CA ASP A 219 31.47 20.24 -20.39
C ASP A 219 32.45 21.41 -20.22
N ILE A 220 33.60 21.13 -19.61
CA ILE A 220 34.77 22.01 -19.64
C ILE A 220 35.60 21.62 -20.87
N GLY A 221 34.98 21.77 -22.04
CA GLY A 221 35.53 21.39 -23.33
C GLY A 221 35.89 22.62 -24.17
N GLY A 222 37.05 23.22 -23.88
CA GLY A 222 37.92 23.91 -24.83
C GLY A 222 37.30 24.85 -25.87
N LEU A 223 37.26 26.14 -25.56
CA LEU A 223 37.37 27.20 -26.56
C LEU A 223 38.86 27.59 -26.68
N GLU A 224 39.60 26.79 -27.45
CA GLU A 224 40.68 27.33 -28.28
C GLU A 224 40.14 27.43 -29.71
N ILE A 225 39.94 28.66 -30.19
CA ILE A 225 40.57 29.34 -31.34
C ILE A 225 39.92 30.73 -31.44
#